data_AF-A0A959BCR1-F1
#
_entry.id   AF-A0A959BCR1-F1
#
_cell.length_a   1.000
_cell.length_b   1.000
_cell.length_c   1.000
_cell.angle_alpha   90.00
_cell.angle_beta   90.00
_cell.angle_gamma   90.00
#
_symmetry.space_group_name_H-M   'P 1'
#
loop_
_entity.id
_entity.type
_entity.pdbx_description
1 polymer ?
#
loop_
_entity_poly.entity_id
_entity_poly.type
_entity_poly.pdbx_seq_one_letter_code
_entity_poly.pdbx_strand_id
1 'polypeptide(L)'
;MSLATNDEDYLIAGREVAPELLSGFFNADWGVQYFFHPKAGFSDWNHCELLALHKDGQGTAFVLFLFDEASRELGNRFYAFRFRGEGVGDRGP
;
A
#
# COMPACT_ATOMS: atom_id res chain seq x y z
N MET A 1 12.24 10.99 -7.03
CA MET A 1 11.49 10.27 -8.10
C MET A 1 10.02 10.55 -7.87
N SER A 2 9.32 11.14 -8.84
CA SER A 2 7.89 11.48 -8.69
C SER A 2 7.08 10.45 -9.46
N LEU A 3 6.23 9.69 -8.76
CA LEU A 3 5.51 8.52 -9.31
C LEU A 3 4.22 8.90 -10.07
N ALA A 4 3.61 10.02 -9.72
CA ALA A 4 2.34 10.51 -10.30
C ALA A 4 2.57 11.66 -11.29
N THR A 5 1.76 11.73 -12.35
CA THR A 5 1.66 12.88 -13.27
C THR A 5 1.21 14.13 -12.50
N ASN A 6 1.82 15.28 -12.80
CA ASN A 6 1.56 16.56 -12.12
C ASN A 6 0.38 17.34 -12.75
N ASP A 7 -0.43 16.67 -13.58
CA ASP A 7 -1.56 17.27 -14.27
C ASP A 7 -2.74 17.41 -13.29
N GLU A 8 -3.38 18.58 -13.29
CA GLU A 8 -4.42 18.99 -12.34
C GLU A 8 -5.68 18.11 -12.37
N ASP A 9 -5.83 17.25 -13.39
CA ASP A 9 -6.95 16.32 -13.55
C ASP A 9 -6.77 14.97 -12.84
N TYR A 10 -5.57 14.67 -12.31
CA TYR A 10 -5.29 13.38 -11.69
C TYR A 10 -5.49 13.45 -10.17
N LEU A 11 -6.73 13.21 -9.74
CA LEU A 11 -7.10 13.03 -8.33
C LEU A 11 -6.25 11.94 -7.67
N ILE A 12 -5.25 12.36 -6.88
CA ILE A 12 -4.60 11.48 -5.89
C ILE A 12 -5.60 11.34 -4.74
N ALA A 13 -6.53 10.39 -4.86
CA ALA A 13 -7.44 10.07 -3.77
C ALA A 13 -6.65 9.29 -2.71
N GLY A 14 -6.21 10.00 -1.67
CA GLY A 14 -5.59 9.41 -0.48
C GLY A 14 -6.66 8.96 0.52
N ARG A 15 -6.62 7.69 0.93
CA ARG A 15 -7.47 7.14 1.98
C ARG A 15 -6.61 6.59 3.10
N GLU A 16 -6.88 6.98 4.34
CA GLU A 16 -6.27 6.35 5.50
C GLU A 16 -6.75 4.89 5.65
N VAL A 17 -5.82 4.01 5.98
CA VAL A 17 -6.13 2.61 6.28
C VAL A 17 -6.79 2.55 7.64
N ALA A 18 -7.88 1.78 7.75
CA ALA A 18 -8.65 1.67 8.98
C ALA A 18 -7.78 1.14 10.15
N PRO A 19 -7.89 1.71 11.37
CA PRO A 19 -7.10 1.30 12.53
C PRO A 19 -7.19 -0.20 12.87
N GLU A 20 -8.36 -0.82 12.63
CA GLU A 20 -8.61 -2.24 12.86
C GLU A 20 -7.78 -3.12 11.93
N LEU A 21 -7.54 -2.68 10.70
CA LEU A 21 -6.68 -3.38 9.73
C LEU A 21 -5.21 -3.15 10.04
N LEU A 22 -4.83 -1.93 10.43
CA LEU A 22 -3.45 -1.59 10.81
C LEU A 22 -2.95 -2.47 11.95
N SER A 23 -3.74 -2.57 13.03
CA SER A 23 -3.40 -3.38 14.20
C SER A 23 -3.68 -4.87 14.01
N GLY A 24 -4.83 -5.24 13.42
CA GLY A 24 -5.28 -6.63 13.34
C GLY A 24 -4.64 -7.45 12.23
N PHE A 25 -4.20 -6.81 11.14
CA PHE A 25 -3.65 -7.50 9.97
C PHE A 25 -2.21 -7.06 9.67
N PHE A 26 -2.00 -5.75 9.48
CA PHE A 26 -0.74 -5.23 8.95
C PHE A 26 0.38 -5.13 9.99
N ASN A 27 0.06 -5.14 11.28
CA ASN A 27 0.98 -4.78 12.35
C ASN A 27 1.72 -3.45 12.06
N ALA A 28 0.97 -2.45 11.63
CA ALA A 28 1.49 -1.12 11.28
C ALA A 28 0.93 -0.06 12.23
N ASP A 29 1.66 1.05 12.40
CA ASP A 29 1.24 2.17 13.25
C ASP A 29 0.41 3.19 12.45
N TRP A 30 0.72 3.37 11.17
CA TRP A 30 -0.11 4.12 10.24
C TRP A 30 -0.06 3.51 8.83
N GLY A 31 -1.07 3.84 8.03
CA GLY A 31 -1.13 3.44 6.64
C GLY A 31 -2.00 4.36 5.81
N VAL A 32 -1.61 4.55 4.56
CA VAL A 32 -2.36 5.32 3.58
C VAL A 32 -2.36 4.60 2.24
N GLN A 33 -3.49 4.67 1.56
CA GLN A 33 -3.72 4.12 0.25
C GLN A 33 -3.92 5.27 -0.74
N TYR A 34 -3.27 5.19 -1.90
CA TYR A 34 -3.41 6.16 -2.98
C TYR A 34 -3.78 5.46 -4.28
N PHE A 35 -4.63 6.10 -5.07
CA PHE A 35 -4.95 5.69 -6.44
C PHE A 35 -4.53 6.79 -7.40
N PHE A 36 -3.78 6.45 -8.45
CA PHE A 36 -3.31 7.41 -9.45
C PHE A 36 -2.94 6.73 -10.78
N HIS A 37 -2.78 7.53 -11.84
CA HIS A 37 -2.19 7.07 -13.09
C HIS A 37 -0.65 7.23 -12.99
N PRO A 38 0.13 6.15 -13.16
CA PRO A 38 1.57 6.24 -13.09
C PRO A 38 2.10 7.04 -14.28
N LYS A 39 3.25 7.72 -14.10
CA LYS A 39 3.96 8.33 -15.23
C LYS A 39 4.43 7.26 -16.21
N ALA A 40 4.41 7.58 -17.51
CA ALA A 40 4.95 6.71 -18.57
C ALA A 40 6.42 6.30 -18.35
N GLY A 41 7.23 7.15 -17.70
CA GLY A 41 8.61 6.80 -17.32
C GLY A 41 8.75 5.84 -16.12
N PHE A 42 7.65 5.51 -15.46
CA PHE A 42 7.59 4.61 -14.31
C PHE A 42 6.90 3.28 -14.66
N SER A 43 5.81 3.32 -15.43
CA SER A 43 5.02 2.14 -15.80
C SER A 43 4.23 2.37 -17.09
N ASP A 44 4.05 1.30 -17.88
CA ASP A 44 3.18 1.27 -19.06
C ASP A 44 1.70 0.99 -18.72
N TRP A 45 1.41 0.55 -17.48
CA TRP A 45 0.04 0.32 -16.99
C TRP A 45 -0.71 1.62 -16.75
N ASN A 46 -2.03 1.62 -16.99
CA ASN A 46 -2.85 2.82 -16.85
C ASN A 46 -3.14 3.22 -15.41
N HIS A 47 -3.23 2.29 -14.47
CA HIS A 47 -3.60 2.58 -13.09
C HIS A 47 -2.59 2.01 -12.09
N CYS A 48 -2.45 2.73 -10.97
CA CYS A 48 -1.67 2.32 -9.82
C CYS A 48 -2.49 2.50 -8.55
N GLU A 49 -2.54 1.46 -7.73
CA GLU A 49 -2.90 1.53 -6.32
C GLU A 49 -1.62 1.39 -5.49
N LEU A 50 -1.32 2.37 -4.65
CA LEU A 50 -0.19 2.37 -3.73
C LEU A 50 -0.71 2.18 -2.31
N LEU A 51 -0.18 1.18 -1.61
CA LEU A 51 -0.33 1.01 -0.18
C LEU A 51 0.99 1.37 0.51
N ALA A 52 0.98 2.44 1.31
CA ALA A 52 2.08 2.82 2.18
C ALA A 52 1.73 2.40 3.61
N LEU A 53 2.60 1.62 4.24
CA LEU A 53 2.46 1.16 5.63
C LEU A 53 3.74 1.49 6.38
N HIS A 54 3.62 1.95 7.61
CA HIS A 54 4.76 2.25 8.45
C HIS A 54 4.66 1.57 9.80
N LYS A 55 5.81 1.13 10.31
CA LYS A 55 5.97 0.62 11.66
C LYS A 55 7.19 1.26 12.30
N ASP A 56 6.99 1.92 13.42
CA ASP A 56 8.04 2.53 14.22
C ASP A 56 9.08 1.46 14.59
N GLY A 57 10.35 1.78 14.39
CA GLY A 57 11.46 0.85 14.63
C GLY A 57 11.68 -0.22 13.55
N GLN A 58 10.82 -0.33 12.52
CA GLN A 58 11.03 -1.23 11.37
C GLN A 58 11.16 -0.49 10.04
N GLY A 59 10.36 0.56 9.82
CA GLY A 59 10.41 1.42 8.63
C GLY A 59 9.10 1.50 7.85
N THR A 60 9.18 2.01 6.61
CA THR A 60 8.04 2.18 5.70
C THR A 60 8.12 1.20 4.54
N ALA A 61 7.02 0.48 4.28
CA ALA A 61 6.84 -0.32 3.08
C ALA A 61 5.91 0.40 2.09
N PHE A 62 6.28 0.36 0.81
CA PHE A 62 5.46 0.85 -0.29
C PHE A 62 5.15 -0.33 -1.21
N VAL A 63 3.87 -0.69 -1.33
CA VAL A 63 3.40 -1.76 -2.21
C VAL A 63 2.61 -1.14 -3.35
N LEU A 64 3.04 -1.38 -4.58
CA LEU A 64 2.39 -0.84 -5.78
C LEU A 64 1.70 -1.96 -6.55
N PHE A 65 0.41 -1.78 -6.80
CA PHE A 65 -0.37 -2.62 -7.69
C PHE A 65 -0.63 -1.86 -8.99
N LEU A 66 -0.06 -2.35 -10.08
CA LEU A 66 -0.21 -1.77 -11.42
C LEU A 66 -1.17 -2.64 -12.24
N PHE A 67 -2.13 -2.00 -12.91
CA PHE A 67 -3.19 -2.69 -13.66
C PHE A 67 -3.86 -1.76 -14.68
N ASP A 68 -4.47 -2.35 -15.72
CA ASP A 68 -5.30 -1.61 -16.69
C ASP A 68 -6.79 -1.66 -16.33
N GLU A 69 -7.26 -2.78 -15.80
CA GLU A 69 -8.64 -2.97 -15.35
C GLU A 69 -8.65 -3.40 -13.88
N ALA A 70 -9.40 -2.68 -13.04
CA ALA A 70 -9.55 -3.05 -11.63
C ALA A 70 -10.30 -4.38 -11.51
N SER A 71 -9.65 -5.40 -10.97
CA SER A 71 -10.29 -6.69 -10.67
C SER A 71 -10.65 -6.79 -9.19
N ARG A 72 -11.67 -7.61 -8.87
CA ARG A 72 -11.98 -7.96 -7.47
C ARG A 72 -10.80 -8.57 -6.73
N GLU A 73 -9.91 -9.25 -7.43
CA GLU A 73 -8.71 -9.85 -6.84
C GLU A 73 -7.69 -8.82 -6.37
N LEU A 74 -7.71 -7.61 -6.92
CA LEU A 74 -6.86 -6.52 -6.45
C LEU A 74 -7.12 -6.21 -4.97
N GLY A 75 -8.37 -6.27 -4.54
CA GLY A 75 -8.75 -6.13 -3.12
C GLY A 75 -8.19 -7.25 -2.22
N ASN A 76 -7.96 -8.45 -2.75
CA ASN A 76 -7.31 -9.53 -2.00
C ASN A 76 -5.79 -9.33 -1.92
N ARG A 77 -5.18 -8.73 -2.94
CA ARG A 77 -3.74 -8.39 -2.96
C ARG A 77 -3.39 -7.28 -1.96
N PHE A 78 -4.38 -6.50 -1.51
CA PHE A 78 -4.23 -5.55 -0.41
C PHE A 78 -3.59 -6.17 0.84
N TYR A 79 -3.76 -7.48 1.03
CA TYR A 79 -3.21 -8.27 2.13
C TYR A 79 -1.85 -8.93 1.84
N ALA A 80 -1.17 -8.55 0.74
CA ALA A 80 0.09 -9.16 0.31
C ALA A 80 1.29 -8.88 1.23
N PHE A 81 1.18 -7.89 2.12
CA PHE A 81 2.25 -7.49 3.02
C PHE A 81 1.72 -7.32 4.46
N ARG A 82 2.55 -7.64 5.44
CA ARG A 82 2.39 -7.25 6.85
C ARG A 82 3.76 -7.17 7.52
N PHE A 83 3.92 -6.29 8.50
CA PHE A 83 5.10 -6.30 9.35
C PHE A 83 5.08 -7.51 10.28
N ARG A 84 6.28 -7.99 10.64
CA ARG A 84 6.40 -9.00 11.68
C ARG A 84 5.95 -8.37 13.00
N GLY A 85 4.99 -9.02 13.66
CA GLY A 85 4.54 -8.57 14.97
C GLY A 85 5.66 -8.73 16.00
N GLU A 86 5.60 -7.95 17.08
CA GLU A 86 6.43 -8.19 18.25
C GLU A 86 5.91 -9.47 18.92
N GLY A 87 6.48 -10.61 18.54
CA GLY A 87 6.21 -11.86 19.22
C GLY A 87 6.75 -11.80 20.64
N VAL A 88 5.91 -12.09 21.64
CA VAL A 88 6.37 -12.83 22.81
C VAL A 88 7.14 -14.04 22.28
N GLY A 89 8.37 -14.20 22.75
CA GLY A 89 9.40 -15.05 22.16
C GLY A 89 8.91 -16.34 21.54
N ASP A 90 9.39 -16.58 20.33
CA ASP A 90 9.37 -17.84 19.62
C ASP A 90 9.87 -18.98 20.55
N ARG A 91 8.95 -19.61 21.27
CA ARG A 91 9.11 -20.96 21.80
C ARG A 91 8.38 -21.88 20.84
N GLY A 92 9.07 -22.25 19.77
CA GLY A 92 8.63 -23.35 18.92
C GLY A 92 8.52 -24.67 19.71
N PRO A 93 7.71 -25.63 19.24
CA PRO A 93 7.74 -27.00 19.71
C PRO A 93 9.07 -27.70 19.40
#